data_AF-A0A2W6NE91-F1
#
_entry.id   AF-A0A2W6NE91-F1
#
_cell.length_a   1.000
_cell.length_b   1.000
_cell.length_c   1.000
_cell.angle_alpha   90.00
_cell.angle_beta   90.00
_cell.angle_gamma   90.00
#
_symmetry.space_group_name_H-M   'P 1'
#
loop_
_entity.id
_entity.type
_entity.pdbx_description
1 polymer ?
#
loop_
_entity_poly.entity_id
_entity_poly.type
_entity_poly.pdbx_seq_one_letter_code
_entity_poly.pdbx_strand_id
1 'polypeptide(L)'
;MEPGGQGKGALKKIKDLRIHPGDKLEYIYDFGDSIVNLIELIEIKEEQVGGTYPQVIEKNKQRKKLCERCKLNGKKEIAKYNVYDFEDELVEQLCEACTNSVSEDVDISKIIY
;
A
#
# COMPACT_ATOMS: atom_id res chain seq x y z
N MET A 1 20.52 7.04 -8.73
CA MET A 1 19.36 7.94 -8.70
C MET A 1 19.70 9.06 -7.74
N GLU A 2 19.41 10.32 -8.09
CA GLU A 2 19.68 11.45 -7.19
C GLU A 2 18.44 11.70 -6.31
N PRO A 3 18.56 11.57 -4.98
CA PRO A 3 17.46 11.85 -4.06
C PRO A 3 17.16 13.37 -4.10
N GLY A 4 15.96 13.73 -4.53
CA GLY A 4 15.55 15.12 -4.75
C GLY A 4 14.86 15.39 -6.08
N GLY A 5 14.76 14.39 -6.97
CA GLY A 5 14.02 14.53 -8.23
C GLY A 5 14.70 15.46 -9.25
N GLN A 6 16.00 15.67 -9.11
CA GLN A 6 16.80 16.51 -10.03
C GLN A 6 17.66 15.71 -11.02
N GLY A 7 17.71 14.39 -10.86
CA GLY A 7 18.47 13.53 -11.76
C GLY A 7 17.91 13.50 -13.18
N LYS A 8 18.72 13.03 -14.14
CA LYS A 8 18.39 12.97 -15.58
C LYS A 8 17.02 12.34 -15.91
N GLY A 9 16.52 11.44 -15.06
CA GLY A 9 15.22 10.81 -15.22
C GLY A 9 14.02 11.73 -14.96
N ALA A 10 14.18 12.82 -14.20
CA ALA A 10 13.09 13.71 -13.79
C ALA A 10 12.44 14.46 -14.95
N LEU A 11 13.18 14.68 -16.04
CA LEU A 11 12.69 15.35 -17.24
C LEU A 11 12.08 14.39 -18.27
N LYS A 12 12.14 13.07 -18.02
CA LYS A 12 11.64 12.06 -18.96
C LYS A 12 10.12 12.03 -18.92
N LYS A 13 9.46 12.23 -20.07
CA LYS A 13 8.00 12.16 -20.15
C LYS A 13 7.55 10.71 -20.27
N ILE A 14 6.36 10.40 -19.78
CA ILE A 14 5.76 9.04 -19.89
C ILE A 14 5.69 8.59 -21.36
N LYS A 15 5.35 9.50 -22.28
CA LYS A 15 5.32 9.21 -23.73
C LYS A 15 6.67 8.77 -24.30
N ASP A 16 7.78 9.17 -23.69
CA ASP A 16 9.13 8.82 -24.15
C ASP A 16 9.53 7.39 -23.72
N LEU A 17 8.71 6.73 -22.89
CA LEU A 17 8.91 5.35 -22.45
C LEU A 17 8.46 4.32 -23.51
N ARG A 18 7.72 4.75 -24.55
CA ARG A 18 7.21 3.88 -25.63
C ARG A 18 6.44 2.64 -25.12
N ILE A 19 5.66 2.85 -24.06
CA ILE A 19 4.75 1.83 -23.51
C ILE A 19 3.43 1.79 -24.28
N HIS A 20 2.85 0.61 -24.38
CA HIS A 20 1.59 0.33 -25.05
C HIS A 20 0.55 -0.21 -24.06
N PRO A 21 -0.76 -0.13 -24.38
CA PRO A 21 -1.79 -0.76 -23.57
C PRO A 21 -1.50 -2.24 -23.31
N GLY A 22 -1.56 -2.67 -22.04
CA GLY A 22 -1.18 -3.99 -21.55
C GLY A 22 0.26 -4.09 -21.05
N ASP A 23 1.14 -3.13 -21.35
CA ASP A 23 2.50 -3.11 -20.83
C ASP A 23 2.52 -2.84 -19.33
N LYS A 24 3.48 -3.47 -18.66
CA LYS A 24 3.68 -3.40 -17.21
C LYS A 24 5.04 -2.82 -16.88
N LEU A 25 5.07 -1.97 -15.85
CA LEU A 25 6.27 -1.36 -15.30
C LEU A 25 6.36 -1.66 -13.81
N GLU A 26 7.54 -2.02 -13.34
CA GLU A 26 7.84 -2.08 -11.92
C GLU A 26 8.32 -0.72 -11.43
N TYR A 27 7.65 -0.22 -10.40
CA TYR A 27 8.00 1.01 -9.70
C TYR A 27 8.41 0.68 -8.28
N ILE A 28 9.72 0.76 -8.04
CA ILE A 28 10.30 0.54 -6.72
C ILE A 28 10.36 1.89 -6.02
N TYR A 29 9.68 1.98 -4.88
CA TYR A 29 9.75 3.12 -3.98
C TYR A 29 10.18 2.62 -2.61
N ASP A 30 10.99 3.43 -1.93
CA ASP A 30 11.68 3.07 -0.69
C ASP A 30 12.57 1.83 -0.86
N PHE A 31 13.86 2.07 -1.16
CA PHE A 31 14.82 0.98 -1.29
C PHE A 31 15.14 0.28 0.04
N GLY A 32 14.78 0.86 1.19
CA GLY A 32 14.90 0.20 2.49
C GLY A 32 13.89 -0.94 2.61
N ASP A 33 12.61 -0.61 2.38
CA ASP A 33 11.50 -1.56 2.50
C ASP A 33 11.27 -2.40 1.24
N SER A 34 11.97 -2.08 0.14
CA SER A 34 11.88 -2.79 -1.14
C SER A 34 10.45 -2.95 -1.67
N ILE A 35 9.62 -1.91 -1.53
CA ILE A 35 8.23 -1.96 -1.97
C ILE A 35 8.19 -1.84 -3.50
N VAL A 36 7.84 -2.94 -4.15
CA VAL A 36 7.67 -3.02 -5.60
C VAL A 36 6.19 -2.84 -5.96
N ASN A 37 5.89 -1.78 -6.71
CA ASN A 37 4.55 -1.53 -7.25
C ASN A 37 4.52 -1.93 -8.73
N LEU A 38 3.47 -2.63 -9.15
CA LEU A 38 3.24 -2.94 -10.56
C LEU A 38 2.28 -1.91 -11.17
N ILE A 39 2.71 -1.22 -12.21
CA ILE A 39 1.92 -0.23 -12.94
C ILE A 39 1.61 -0.81 -14.32
N GLU A 40 0.34 -0.87 -14.70
CA GLU A 40 -0.09 -1.31 -16.02
C GLU A 40 -0.70 -0.15 -16.79
N LEU A 41 -0.29 0.05 -18.04
CA LEU A 41 -0.98 0.97 -18.93
C LEU A 41 -2.24 0.28 -19.47
N ILE A 42 -3.41 0.65 -18.97
CA ILE A 42 -4.67 0.02 -19.40
C ILE A 42 -5.13 0.57 -20.76
N GLU A 43 -5.07 1.88 -20.95
CA GLU A 43 -5.57 2.54 -22.16
C GLU A 43 -4.97 3.94 -22.33
N ILE A 44 -5.01 4.45 -23.55
CA ILE A 44 -4.69 5.84 -23.89
C ILE A 44 -5.95 6.44 -24.52
N LYS A 45 -6.50 7.47 -23.89
CA LYS A 45 -7.72 8.17 -24.34
C LYS A 45 -7.43 9.64 -24.63
N GLU A 46 -8.30 10.26 -25.41
CA GLU A 46 -8.29 11.71 -25.57
C GLU A 46 -8.62 12.40 -24.25
N GLU A 47 -8.10 13.63 -24.12
CA GLU A 47 -8.35 14.45 -22.95
C GLU A 47 -9.84 14.83 -22.85
N GLN A 48 -10.45 14.55 -21.70
CA GLN A 48 -11.81 14.97 -21.42
C GLN A 48 -11.91 16.49 -21.29
N VAL A 49 -12.86 17.10 -22.02
CA VAL A 49 -13.13 18.55 -21.96
C VAL A 49 -13.49 18.96 -20.53
N GLY A 50 -12.70 19.88 -19.96
CA GLY A 50 -12.89 20.34 -18.57
C GLY A 50 -12.40 19.35 -17.50
N GLY A 51 -11.72 18.27 -17.89
CA GLY A 51 -11.13 17.30 -16.96
C GLY A 51 -10.01 17.93 -16.12
N THR A 52 -9.92 17.52 -14.86
CA THR A 52 -8.79 17.84 -13.98
C THR A 52 -7.98 16.58 -13.75
N TYR A 53 -6.68 16.64 -14.05
CA TYR A 53 -5.77 15.50 -13.93
C TYR A 53 -4.65 15.79 -12.90
N PRO A 54 -4.13 14.78 -12.20
CA PRO A 54 -4.52 13.35 -12.24
C PRO A 54 -5.87 13.09 -11.55
N GLN A 55 -6.57 12.04 -12.00
CA GLN A 55 -7.87 11.63 -11.44
C GLN A 55 -7.85 10.13 -11.09
N VAL A 56 -8.44 9.78 -9.95
CA VAL A 56 -8.74 8.39 -9.58
C VAL A 56 -10.13 8.04 -10.10
N ILE A 57 -10.19 7.19 -11.13
CA ILE A 57 -11.45 6.75 -11.74
C ILE A 57 -12.06 5.54 -11.02
N GLU A 58 -11.22 4.68 -10.44
CA GLU A 58 -11.63 3.50 -9.71
C GLU A 58 -10.59 3.18 -8.61
N LYS A 59 -11.06 2.64 -7.49
CA LYS A 59 -10.21 2.13 -6.42
C LYS A 59 -10.81 0.83 -5.90
N ASN A 60 -9.97 -0.19 -5.73
CA ASN A 60 -10.38 -1.43 -5.08
C ASN A 60 -11.01 -1.15 -3.71
N LYS A 61 -12.10 -1.85 -3.39
CA LYS A 61 -12.68 -1.80 -2.05
C LYS A 61 -11.64 -2.24 -1.03
N GLN A 62 -11.39 -1.41 -0.02
CA GLN A 62 -10.49 -1.76 1.08
C GLN A 62 -11.01 -3.02 1.78
N ARG A 63 -10.21 -4.09 1.73
CA ARG A 63 -10.51 -5.32 2.46
C ARG A 63 -10.02 -5.16 3.89
N LYS A 64 -10.93 -4.73 4.76
CA LYS A 64 -10.66 -4.64 6.20
C LYS A 64 -10.45 -6.04 6.77
N LYS A 65 -9.36 -6.22 7.50
CA LYS A 65 -9.13 -7.46 8.24
C LYS A 65 -9.81 -7.36 9.61
N LEU A 66 -10.18 -8.51 10.17
CA LEU A 66 -10.83 -8.59 11.48
C LEU A 66 -9.77 -8.82 12.55
N CYS A 67 -10.04 -8.32 13.76
CA CYS A 67 -9.23 -8.59 14.94
C CYS A 67 -9.29 -10.09 15.27
N GLU A 68 -8.13 -10.74 15.36
CA GLU A 68 -8.01 -12.18 15.54
C GLU A 68 -8.56 -12.63 16.90
N ARG A 69 -8.19 -11.95 17.99
CA ARG A 69 -8.73 -12.24 19.34
C ARG A 69 -10.23 -12.02 19.45
N CYS A 70 -10.75 -10.96 18.82
CA CYS A 70 -12.20 -10.71 18.82
C CYS A 70 -12.95 -11.78 18.03
N LYS A 71 -12.39 -12.23 16.91
CA LYS A 71 -12.96 -13.30 16.09
C LYS A 71 -13.06 -14.62 16.85
N LEU A 72 -12.05 -14.97 17.65
CA LEU A 72 -12.08 -16.15 18.54
C LEU A 72 -13.23 -16.07 19.56
N ASN A 73 -13.59 -14.87 19.99
CA ASN A 73 -14.71 -14.60 20.89
C ASN A 73 -16.05 -14.37 20.17
N GLY A 74 -16.15 -14.69 18.87
CA GLY A 74 -17.36 -14.53 18.07
C GLY A 74 -17.71 -13.08 17.67
N LYS A 75 -16.81 -12.12 17.93
CA LYS A 75 -17.00 -10.70 17.58
C LYS A 75 -16.36 -10.35 16.24
N LYS A 76 -16.99 -9.44 15.49
CA LYS A 76 -16.51 -8.97 14.17
C LYS A 76 -15.94 -7.55 14.26
N GLU A 77 -14.92 -7.38 15.09
CA GLU A 77 -14.21 -6.10 15.23
C GLU A 77 -13.13 -5.95 14.14
N ILE A 78 -12.93 -4.74 13.62
CA ILE A 78 -11.91 -4.47 12.59
C ILE A 78 -10.52 -4.37 13.24
N ALA A 79 -9.53 -5.03 12.65
CA ALA A 79 -8.14 -4.86 13.03
C ALA A 79 -7.60 -3.51 12.56
N LYS A 80 -6.91 -2.81 13.45
CA LYS A 80 -6.25 -1.52 13.21
C LYS A 80 -4.72 -1.61 13.24
N TYR A 81 -4.18 -2.66 13.87
CA TYR A 81 -2.75 -2.82 14.11
C TYR A 81 -2.28 -4.21 13.71
N ASN A 82 -1.05 -4.29 13.19
CA ASN A 82 -0.26 -5.51 13.21
C ASN A 82 0.60 -5.47 14.47
N VAL A 83 0.57 -6.54 15.26
CA VAL A 83 1.45 -6.75 16.41
C VAL A 83 2.42 -7.84 16.03
N TYR A 84 3.70 -7.51 16.01
CA TYR A 84 4.79 -8.44 15.72
C TYR A 84 5.47 -8.88 17.01
N ASP A 85 5.41 -10.17 17.28
CA ASP A 85 6.15 -10.80 18.36
C ASP A 85 7.50 -11.30 17.83
N PHE A 86 8.59 -10.79 18.41
CA PHE A 86 9.95 -11.14 18.00
C PHE A 86 10.37 -12.54 18.46
N GLU A 87 9.80 -13.05 19.56
CA GLU A 87 10.17 -14.38 20.09
C GLU A 87 9.55 -15.49 19.25
N ASP A 88 8.28 -15.33 18.89
CA ASP A 88 7.53 -16.34 18.14
C ASP A 88 7.57 -16.13 16.61
N GLU A 89 8.17 -15.04 16.11
CA GLU A 89 8.13 -14.60 14.71
C GLU A 89 6.70 -14.55 14.14
N LEU A 90 5.73 -14.16 14.97
CA LEU A 90 4.31 -14.13 14.63
C LEU A 90 3.80 -12.70 14.44
N VAL A 91 2.93 -12.53 13.45
CA VAL A 91 2.16 -11.30 13.24
C VAL A 91 0.70 -11.56 13.59
N GLU A 92 0.19 -10.89 14.62
CA GLU A 92 -1.22 -10.92 15.01
C GLU A 92 -1.92 -9.60 14.62
N GLN A 93 -3.15 -9.68 14.11
CA GLN A 93 -3.92 -8.50 13.71
C GLN A 93 -4.96 -8.13 14.76
N LEU A 94 -4.79 -6.98 15.40
CA LEU A 94 -5.56 -6.59 16.57
C LEU A 94 -6.33 -5.28 16.38
N CYS A 95 -7.48 -5.18 17.06
CA CYS A 95 -8.14 -3.90 17.30
C CYS A 95 -7.47 -3.17 18.48
N GLU A 96 -7.76 -1.88 18.61
CA GLU A 96 -7.22 -1.00 19.65
C GLU A 96 -7.47 -1.46 21.09
N ALA A 97 -8.59 -2.16 21.34
CA ALA A 97 -8.86 -2.72 22.66
C ALA A 97 -7.95 -3.91 22.97
N CYS A 98 -7.69 -4.77 21.97
CA CYS A 98 -6.88 -5.97 22.14
C CYS A 98 -5.38 -5.67 22.23
N THR A 99 -4.91 -4.56 21.66
CA THR A 99 -3.51 -4.12 21.80
C THR A 99 -3.15 -3.74 23.23
N ASN A 100 -4.10 -3.45 24.12
CA ASN A 100 -3.79 -3.17 25.54
C ASN A 100 -3.42 -4.43 26.35
N SER A 101 -3.54 -5.62 25.74
CA SER A 101 -3.30 -6.92 26.38
C SER A 101 -2.12 -7.68 25.78
N VAL A 102 -1.27 -6.99 25.02
CA VAL A 102 -0.01 -7.52 24.49
C VAL A 102 1.13 -7.15 25.44
N SER A 103 2.23 -7.90 25.41
CA SER A 103 3.44 -7.57 26.16
C SER A 103 4.06 -6.25 25.68
N GLU A 104 4.95 -5.67 26.48
CA GLU A 104 5.70 -4.46 26.07
C GLU A 104 6.79 -4.77 25.03
N ASP A 105 7.19 -6.05 24.91
CA ASP A 105 8.26 -6.54 24.04
C ASP A 105 7.77 -6.94 22.64
N VAL A 106 6.78 -6.22 22.09
CA VAL A 106 6.26 -6.42 20.73
C VAL A 106 6.34 -5.13 19.92
N ASP A 107 6.49 -5.25 18.60
CA ASP A 107 6.35 -4.09 17.72
C ASP A 107 4.90 -3.92 17.27
N ILE A 108 4.38 -2.70 17.32
CA ILE A 108 2.99 -2.38 16.96
C ILE A 108 2.98 -1.35 15.84
N SER A 109 2.51 -1.77 14.67
CA SER A 109 2.38 -0.90 13.50
C SER A 109 0.91 -0.76 13.07
N LYS A 110 0.53 0.43 12.60
CA LYS A 110 -0.83 0.65 12.07
C LYS A 110 -0.99 -0.06 10.72
N ILE A 111 -2.11 -0.74 10.54
CA ILE A 111 -2.48 -1.31 9.23
C ILE A 111 -2.86 -0.15 8.30
N ILE A 112 -2.14 -0.03 7.18
CA ILE A 112 -2.44 0.93 6.12
C ILE A 112 -3.28 0.20 5.06
N TYR A 113 -4.44 0.78 4.72
CA TYR A 113 -5.39 0.26 3.71
C TYR A 113 -5.54 1.24 2.54
#